data_AF-B5YLV0-F1
#
_entry.id   AF-B5YLV0-F1
#
_cell.length_a   1.000
_cell.length_b   1.000
_cell.length_c   1.000
_cell.angle_alpha   90.00
_cell.angle_beta   90.00
_cell.angle_gamma   90.00
#
_symmetry.space_group_name_H-M   'P 1'
#
loop_
_entity.id
_entity.type
_entity.pdbx_description
1 polymer ?
#
loop_
_entity_poly.entity_id
_entity_poly.type
_entity_poly.pdbx_seq_one_letter_code
_entity_poly.pdbx_strand_id
1 'polypeptide(L)'
;MIYQYILINCILLLAFATRFVASQQQPNKPKPLQPLGDVLLLVLDKDKNQKVTMEEIDTQLNMLEQLFQNAEGEEGNEYKQLLKGFKALAPKIFELLDSDGNKSLNKAELKYVTKFEQSLKRGGGMREFLRDSFGIIDKNTDEQLSVEELFEGIKSDEVIAKLTSNFHALFPLRSSSSELESFVKTTLESIGGDSLNKESVMAGIEWLDDDEDGFISRKEVGKYYNSAGKKFLDISKTIKQMGPMLALFGGMDMNAGGGGGRAGSSGGFKMDL
;
A
#
# COMPACT_ATOMS: atom_id res chain seq x y z
N MET A 1 7.10 9.37 -9.37
CA MET A 1 5.78 9.74 -8.81
C MET A 1 4.90 8.53 -8.47
N ILE A 2 4.49 7.71 -9.45
CA ILE A 2 3.56 6.56 -9.24
C ILE A 2 4.09 5.54 -8.22
N TYR A 3 5.33 5.06 -8.34
CA TYR A 3 5.88 4.02 -7.45
C TYR A 3 6.09 4.42 -6.00
N GLN A 4 6.21 5.72 -5.69
CA GLN A 4 6.33 6.22 -4.31
C GLN A 4 4.97 6.59 -3.73
N TYR A 5 4.08 7.24 -4.49
CA TYR A 5 2.70 7.51 -4.04
C TYR A 5 1.93 6.23 -3.78
N ILE A 6 2.04 5.25 -4.68
CA ILE A 6 1.40 3.94 -4.56
C ILE A 6 1.83 3.24 -3.28
N LEU A 7 3.12 3.17 -3.05
CA LEU A 7 3.71 2.42 -1.95
C LEU A 7 3.42 3.11 -0.61
N ILE A 8 3.58 4.44 -0.52
CA ILE A 8 3.41 5.24 0.70
C ILE A 8 1.94 5.32 1.14
N ASN A 9 0.98 5.36 0.22
CA ASN A 9 -0.44 5.32 0.59
C ASN A 9 -0.89 3.91 1.02
N CYS A 10 -0.28 2.86 0.46
CA CYS A 10 -0.51 1.46 0.89
C CYS A 10 0.09 1.11 2.23
N ILE A 11 1.25 1.70 2.49
CA ILE A 11 1.86 1.80 3.79
C ILE A 11 0.82 2.39 4.74
N LEU A 12 0.50 3.68 4.59
CA LEU A 12 -0.25 4.43 5.60
C LEU A 12 -1.63 3.85 5.95
N LEU A 13 -2.35 3.29 4.97
CA LEU A 13 -3.65 2.66 5.22
C LEU A 13 -3.60 1.50 6.21
N LEU A 14 -2.65 0.61 5.99
CA LEU A 14 -2.53 -0.63 6.73
C LEU A 14 -1.98 -0.39 8.16
N ALA A 15 -1.32 0.76 8.42
CA ALA A 15 -0.86 1.20 9.78
C ALA A 15 -1.99 1.55 10.67
N PHE A 16 -2.85 2.33 10.07
CA PHE A 16 -3.90 2.99 10.75
C PHE A 16 -4.96 1.92 11.03
N ALA A 17 -5.40 1.13 10.02
CA ALA A 17 -6.35 0.04 10.22
C ALA A 17 -5.96 -0.93 11.34
N THR A 18 -4.66 -1.14 11.56
CA THR A 18 -4.14 -2.03 12.59
C THR A 18 -3.94 -1.38 13.97
N ARG A 19 -3.71 -0.06 14.07
CA ARG A 19 -3.67 0.67 15.35
C ARG A 19 -5.03 0.67 16.07
N PHE A 20 -6.12 0.77 15.33
CA PHE A 20 -7.48 0.72 15.89
C PHE A 20 -7.87 -0.66 16.41
N VAL A 21 -7.42 -1.74 15.75
CA VAL A 21 -7.68 -3.09 16.26
C VAL A 21 -6.71 -3.45 17.39
N ALA A 22 -5.50 -2.88 17.40
CA ALA A 22 -4.53 -3.02 18.49
C ALA A 22 -4.96 -2.29 19.78
N SER A 23 -5.76 -1.22 19.70
CA SER A 23 -6.33 -0.55 20.89
C SER A 23 -7.42 -1.38 21.59
N GLN A 24 -7.82 -2.51 21.00
CA GLN A 24 -8.88 -3.40 21.52
C GLN A 24 -8.36 -4.69 22.18
N GLN A 25 -7.05 -5.00 22.22
CA GLN A 25 -6.59 -6.34 22.64
C GLN A 25 -5.27 -6.42 23.42
N GLN A 26 -5.23 -7.39 24.36
CA GLN A 26 -4.06 -7.76 25.18
C GLN A 26 -3.06 -8.66 24.42
N PRO A 27 -1.75 -8.59 24.74
CA PRO A 27 -0.70 -9.28 24.01
C PRO A 27 -0.66 -10.77 24.34
N ASN A 28 -0.97 -11.64 23.38
CA ASN A 28 -0.68 -13.07 23.45
C ASN A 28 0.67 -13.40 22.76
N LYS A 29 1.37 -14.40 23.30
CA LYS A 29 2.78 -14.79 23.07
C LYS A 29 3.29 -14.70 21.61
N PRO A 30 4.57 -14.35 21.39
CA PRO A 30 5.12 -14.16 20.06
C PRO A 30 5.27 -15.50 19.32
N LYS A 31 4.34 -15.80 18.41
CA LYS A 31 4.59 -16.74 17.32
C LYS A 31 5.59 -16.08 16.35
N PRO A 32 6.46 -16.86 15.67
CA PRO A 32 7.32 -16.31 14.63
C PRO A 32 6.46 -15.61 13.57
N LEU A 33 6.82 -14.36 13.24
CA LEU A 33 6.07 -13.54 12.29
C LEU A 33 6.21 -14.17 10.90
N GLN A 34 5.08 -14.62 10.34
CA GLN A 34 5.01 -15.17 8.98
C GLN A 34 5.38 -14.10 7.93
N PRO A 35 5.86 -14.49 6.73
CA PRO A 35 6.07 -13.55 5.63
C PRO A 35 4.82 -12.71 5.35
N LEU A 36 4.98 -11.41 5.08
CA LEU A 36 3.84 -10.50 4.88
C LEU A 36 2.91 -10.99 3.75
N GLY A 37 3.47 -11.47 2.65
CA GLY A 37 2.68 -12.01 1.52
C GLY A 37 1.81 -13.20 1.89
N ASP A 38 2.31 -14.10 2.73
CA ASP A 38 1.56 -15.26 3.24
C ASP A 38 0.40 -14.81 4.14
N VAL A 39 0.62 -13.78 4.95
CA VAL A 39 -0.41 -13.21 5.82
C VAL A 39 -1.46 -12.46 5.01
N LEU A 40 -1.06 -11.71 3.98
CA LEU A 40 -2.00 -11.04 3.08
C LEU A 40 -2.86 -12.05 2.32
N LEU A 41 -2.27 -13.14 1.82
CA LEU A 41 -3.03 -14.24 1.24
C LEU A 41 -4.06 -14.75 2.24
N LEU A 42 -3.63 -15.09 3.46
CA LEU A 42 -4.52 -15.61 4.51
C LEU A 42 -5.71 -14.68 4.86
N VAL A 43 -5.48 -13.37 4.87
CA VAL A 43 -6.45 -12.35 5.29
C VAL A 43 -7.39 -11.96 4.14
N LEU A 44 -6.87 -11.83 2.93
CA LEU A 44 -7.62 -11.33 1.78
C LEU A 44 -8.36 -12.43 1.04
N ASP A 45 -7.77 -13.62 0.92
CA ASP A 45 -8.40 -14.82 0.31
C ASP A 45 -9.55 -15.30 1.22
N LYS A 46 -10.77 -14.87 0.92
CA LYS A 46 -11.96 -15.15 1.72
C LYS A 46 -12.50 -16.54 1.44
N ASP A 47 -12.56 -16.91 0.17
CA ASP A 47 -13.11 -18.18 -0.29
C ASP A 47 -12.13 -19.35 -0.15
N LYS A 48 -10.88 -19.07 0.25
CA LYS A 48 -9.79 -20.04 0.49
C LYS A 48 -9.36 -20.77 -0.78
N ASN A 49 -9.49 -20.12 -1.93
CA ASN A 49 -9.09 -20.67 -3.22
C ASN A 49 -7.58 -20.50 -3.55
N GLN A 50 -6.81 -19.92 -2.62
CA GLN A 50 -5.38 -19.60 -2.73
C GLN A 50 -5.04 -18.47 -3.71
N LYS A 51 -6.03 -17.64 -4.03
CA LYS A 51 -5.89 -16.46 -4.88
C LYS A 51 -6.60 -15.29 -4.21
N VAL A 52 -6.11 -14.08 -4.49
CA VAL A 52 -6.72 -12.84 -4.02
C VAL A 52 -7.18 -12.04 -5.22
N THR A 53 -8.48 -11.77 -5.31
CA THR A 53 -9.07 -10.97 -6.37
C THR A 53 -9.22 -9.50 -5.95
N MET A 54 -9.42 -8.61 -6.92
CA MET A 54 -9.77 -7.22 -6.61
C MET A 54 -11.10 -7.10 -5.86
N GLU A 55 -12.06 -7.99 -6.11
CA GLU A 55 -13.34 -8.01 -5.39
C GLU A 55 -13.14 -8.29 -3.89
N GLU A 56 -12.25 -9.22 -3.55
CA GLU A 56 -11.89 -9.51 -2.16
C GLU A 56 -11.17 -8.34 -1.50
N ILE A 57 -10.26 -7.68 -2.22
CA ILE A 57 -9.59 -6.46 -1.75
C ILE A 57 -10.62 -5.37 -1.48
N ASP A 58 -11.51 -5.08 -2.44
CA ASP A 58 -12.54 -4.06 -2.31
C ASP A 58 -13.50 -4.36 -1.16
N THR A 59 -13.88 -5.62 -0.99
CA THR A 59 -14.71 -6.05 0.13
C THR A 59 -14.05 -5.76 1.48
N GLN A 60 -12.74 -6.03 1.61
CA GLN A 60 -11.99 -5.74 2.83
C GLN A 60 -11.85 -4.24 3.06
N LEU A 61 -11.58 -3.46 2.01
CA LEU A 61 -11.49 -2.00 2.10
C LEU A 61 -12.82 -1.35 2.47
N ASN A 62 -13.94 -1.86 1.96
CA ASN A 62 -15.28 -1.39 2.28
C ASN A 62 -15.65 -1.73 3.73
N MET A 63 -15.28 -2.91 4.22
CA MET A 63 -15.46 -3.27 5.63
C MET A 63 -14.66 -2.32 6.55
N LEU A 64 -13.41 -2.03 6.20
CA LEU A 64 -12.60 -1.05 6.93
C LEU A 64 -13.26 0.34 6.88
N GLU A 65 -13.71 0.78 5.71
CA GLU A 65 -14.40 2.07 5.56
C GLU A 65 -15.60 2.18 6.51
N GLN A 66 -16.45 1.15 6.58
CA GLN A 66 -17.62 1.13 7.46
C GLN A 66 -17.24 1.20 8.94
N LEU A 67 -16.17 0.49 9.35
CA LEU A 67 -15.67 0.56 10.73
C LEU A 67 -15.18 1.98 11.09
N PHE A 68 -14.63 2.71 10.12
CA PHE A 68 -14.11 4.06 10.32
C PHE A 68 -15.09 5.19 9.98
N GLN A 69 -16.28 4.89 9.45
CA GLN A 69 -17.30 5.92 9.17
C GLN A 69 -17.65 6.72 10.44
N ASN A 70 -17.72 6.03 11.59
CA ASN A 70 -18.03 6.60 12.90
C ASN A 70 -16.80 7.02 13.71
N ALA A 71 -15.58 6.93 13.15
CA ALA A 71 -14.39 7.45 13.81
C ALA A 71 -14.39 8.97 13.73
N GLU A 72 -14.62 9.63 14.87
CA GLU A 72 -14.55 11.08 15.03
C GLU A 72 -13.14 11.53 15.47
N GLY A 73 -12.77 12.77 15.14
CA GLY A 73 -11.48 13.37 15.49
C GLY A 73 -10.47 13.42 14.33
N GLU A 74 -9.32 14.09 14.59
CA GLU A 74 -8.25 14.27 13.61
C GLU A 74 -7.72 12.94 13.07
N GLU A 75 -7.54 11.95 13.95
CA GLU A 75 -7.12 10.61 13.54
C GLU A 75 -8.12 10.02 12.53
N GLY A 76 -9.42 9.99 12.85
CA GLY A 76 -10.48 9.46 11.97
C GLY A 76 -10.55 10.11 10.58
N ASN A 77 -10.26 11.40 10.49
CA ASN A 77 -10.18 12.11 9.21
C ASN A 77 -8.92 11.72 8.41
N GLU A 78 -7.77 11.57 9.07
CA GLU A 78 -6.54 11.06 8.45
C GLU A 78 -6.77 9.65 7.87
N TYR A 79 -7.43 8.75 8.62
CA TYR A 79 -7.82 7.41 8.14
C TYR A 79 -8.62 7.45 6.85
N LYS A 80 -9.66 8.29 6.79
CA LYS A 80 -10.56 8.39 5.63
C LYS A 80 -9.81 8.89 4.39
N GLN A 81 -8.91 9.87 4.55
CA GLN A 81 -8.08 10.37 3.45
C GLN A 81 -7.12 9.29 2.94
N LEU A 82 -6.47 8.56 3.84
CA LEU A 82 -5.58 7.45 3.50
C LEU A 82 -6.33 6.32 2.77
N LEU A 83 -7.54 5.97 3.22
CA LEU A 83 -8.39 4.96 2.59
C LEU A 83 -8.84 5.33 1.20
N LYS A 84 -9.20 6.60 1.00
CA LYS A 84 -9.49 7.12 -0.32
C LYS A 84 -8.25 7.04 -1.23
N GLY A 85 -7.08 7.44 -0.73
CA GLY A 85 -5.82 7.35 -1.45
C GLY A 85 -5.46 5.91 -1.84
N PHE A 86 -5.60 4.96 -0.92
CA PHE A 86 -5.36 3.55 -1.21
C PHE A 86 -6.33 2.98 -2.24
N LYS A 87 -7.64 3.23 -2.10
CA LYS A 87 -8.64 2.76 -3.05
C LYS A 87 -8.35 3.24 -4.47
N ALA A 88 -7.87 4.46 -4.62
CA ALA A 88 -7.46 4.99 -5.92
C ALA A 88 -6.24 4.26 -6.53
N LEU A 89 -5.34 3.72 -5.69
CA LEU A 89 -4.07 3.12 -6.12
C LEU A 89 -4.10 1.59 -6.15
N ALA A 90 -5.01 0.95 -5.41
CA ALA A 90 -5.13 -0.49 -5.31
C ALA A 90 -5.22 -1.20 -6.67
N PRO A 91 -6.01 -0.72 -7.66
CA PRO A 91 -6.08 -1.35 -8.97
C PRO A 91 -4.71 -1.41 -9.67
N LYS A 92 -3.89 -0.36 -9.56
CA LYS A 92 -2.58 -0.30 -10.22
C LYS A 92 -1.54 -1.17 -9.54
N ILE A 93 -1.62 -1.34 -8.22
CA ILE A 93 -0.76 -2.29 -7.50
C ILE A 93 -1.12 -3.70 -7.82
N PHE A 94 -2.42 -3.97 -7.85
CA PHE A 94 -2.92 -5.27 -8.21
C PHE A 94 -2.45 -5.64 -9.60
N GLU A 95 -2.64 -4.75 -10.57
CA GLU A 95 -2.15 -4.93 -11.94
C GLU A 95 -0.63 -5.15 -11.96
N LEU A 96 0.15 -4.40 -11.19
CA LEU A 96 1.61 -4.56 -11.08
C LEU A 96 2.04 -5.92 -10.51
N LEU A 97 1.31 -6.43 -9.51
CA LEU A 97 1.60 -7.71 -8.85
C LEU A 97 1.07 -8.91 -9.64
N ASP A 98 -0.05 -8.75 -10.35
CA ASP A 98 -0.70 -9.74 -11.22
C ASP A 98 0.14 -9.90 -12.49
N SER A 99 1.22 -10.66 -12.33
CA SER A 99 2.31 -10.81 -13.28
C SER A 99 1.87 -11.55 -14.53
N ASP A 100 0.93 -12.49 -14.39
CA ASP A 100 0.39 -13.31 -15.48
C ASP A 100 -0.94 -12.77 -16.04
N GLY A 101 -1.49 -11.70 -15.45
CA GLY A 101 -2.70 -11.03 -15.92
C GLY A 101 -3.97 -11.85 -15.73
N ASN A 102 -3.97 -12.83 -14.82
CA ASN A 102 -5.09 -13.72 -14.59
C ASN A 102 -6.21 -13.08 -13.72
N LYS A 103 -6.03 -11.82 -13.31
CA LYS A 103 -6.93 -11.03 -12.44
C LYS A 103 -7.03 -11.57 -11.01
N SER A 104 -6.00 -12.25 -10.53
CA SER A 104 -5.94 -12.82 -9.19
C SER A 104 -4.48 -12.96 -8.71
N LEU A 105 -4.19 -12.50 -7.50
CA LEU A 105 -2.86 -12.60 -6.91
C LEU A 105 -2.69 -13.94 -6.20
N ASN A 106 -1.75 -14.74 -6.67
CA ASN A 106 -1.39 -15.98 -6.01
C ASN A 106 -0.27 -15.76 -4.98
N LYS A 107 0.11 -16.83 -4.26
CA LYS A 107 1.21 -16.81 -3.29
C LYS A 107 2.54 -16.31 -3.88
N ALA A 108 2.86 -16.70 -5.12
CA ALA A 108 4.10 -16.33 -5.78
C ALA A 108 4.14 -14.84 -6.17
N GLU A 109 3.00 -14.19 -6.35
CA GLU A 109 2.91 -12.76 -6.62
C GLU A 109 2.92 -11.95 -5.33
N LEU A 110 2.19 -12.39 -4.30
CA LEU A 110 2.20 -11.78 -2.98
C LEU A 110 3.58 -11.88 -2.29
N LYS A 111 4.45 -12.82 -2.71
CA LYS A 111 5.84 -12.89 -2.22
C LYS A 111 6.60 -11.57 -2.45
N TYR A 112 6.26 -10.81 -3.50
CA TYR A 112 6.93 -9.54 -3.79
C TYR A 112 6.61 -8.46 -2.77
N VAL A 113 5.45 -8.53 -2.10
CA VAL A 113 5.14 -7.66 -0.97
C VAL A 113 6.09 -7.95 0.21
N THR A 114 6.43 -9.22 0.43
CA THR A 114 7.46 -9.61 1.41
C THR A 114 8.85 -9.13 1.00
N LYS A 115 9.23 -9.31 -0.28
CA LYS A 115 10.52 -8.81 -0.79
C LYS A 115 10.62 -7.29 -0.62
N PHE A 116 9.53 -6.58 -0.90
CA PHE A 116 9.46 -5.14 -0.70
C PHE A 116 9.65 -4.78 0.78
N GLU A 117 9.01 -5.47 1.72
CA GLU A 117 9.24 -5.31 3.16
C GLU A 117 10.72 -5.50 3.54
N GLN A 118 11.35 -6.54 2.99
CA GLN A 118 12.77 -6.80 3.23
C GLN A 118 13.65 -5.71 2.63
N SER A 119 13.25 -5.16 1.48
CA SER A 119 14.04 -4.15 0.78
C SER A 119 14.17 -2.82 1.53
N LEU A 120 13.19 -2.51 2.37
CA LEU A 120 13.15 -1.33 3.22
C LEU A 120 13.99 -1.46 4.50
N LYS A 121 14.41 -2.68 4.85
CA LYS A 121 15.28 -2.91 6.00
C LYS A 121 16.71 -2.49 5.64
N ARG A 122 17.54 -2.31 6.67
CA ARG A 122 18.96 -1.99 6.49
C ARG A 122 19.62 -3.06 5.61
N GLY A 123 20.19 -2.64 4.47
CA GLY A 123 20.84 -3.53 3.50
C GLY A 123 19.88 -4.21 2.51
N GLY A 124 18.61 -3.78 2.43
CA GLY A 124 17.59 -4.39 1.57
C GLY A 124 17.59 -3.95 0.10
N GLY A 125 18.44 -3.00 -0.31
CA GLY A 125 18.58 -2.59 -1.71
C GLY A 125 17.67 -1.43 -2.15
N MET A 126 16.59 -1.12 -1.42
CA MET A 126 15.71 0.01 -1.80
C MET A 126 16.40 1.36 -1.67
N ARG A 127 17.28 1.51 -0.68
CA ARG A 127 18.04 2.75 -0.48
C ARG A 127 19.00 2.98 -1.65
N GLU A 128 19.68 1.94 -2.08
CA GLU A 128 20.59 1.95 -3.23
C GLU A 128 19.80 2.27 -4.50
N PHE A 129 18.66 1.61 -4.72
CA PHE A 129 17.77 1.91 -5.84
C PHE A 129 17.35 3.39 -5.89
N LEU A 130 16.93 3.97 -4.77
CA LEU A 130 16.53 5.39 -4.72
C LEU A 130 17.69 6.33 -5.00
N ARG A 131 18.88 6.05 -4.44
CA ARG A 131 20.09 6.82 -4.70
C ARG A 131 20.45 6.79 -6.19
N ASP A 132 20.45 5.60 -6.77
CA ASP A 132 20.82 5.41 -8.17
C ASP A 132 19.76 6.02 -9.11
N SER A 133 18.48 5.94 -8.75
CA SER A 133 17.37 6.60 -9.46
C SER A 133 17.50 8.12 -9.44
N PHE A 134 17.87 8.69 -8.29
CA PHE A 134 18.14 10.12 -8.17
C PHE A 134 19.24 10.54 -9.15
N GLY A 135 20.38 9.83 -9.15
CA GLY A 135 21.50 10.13 -10.04
C GLY A 135 21.22 9.89 -11.54
N ILE A 136 20.19 9.12 -11.89
CA ILE A 136 19.74 8.96 -13.28
C ILE A 136 18.97 10.20 -13.75
N ILE A 137 18.24 10.86 -12.85
CA ILE A 137 17.38 12.02 -13.17
C ILE A 137 18.15 13.33 -13.03
N ASP A 138 19.01 13.44 -12.02
CA ASP A 138 19.92 14.56 -11.74
C ASP A 138 20.99 14.68 -12.84
N LYS A 139 20.70 15.45 -13.89
CA LYS A 139 21.53 15.52 -15.11
C LYS A 139 22.71 16.45 -14.91
N ASN A 140 22.52 17.53 -14.16
CA ASN A 140 23.55 18.53 -13.92
C ASN A 140 24.45 18.16 -12.72
N THR A 141 24.12 17.09 -11.98
CA THR A 141 24.87 16.54 -10.85
C THR A 141 25.01 17.52 -9.68
N ASP A 142 24.00 18.37 -9.46
CA ASP A 142 23.99 19.38 -8.39
C ASP A 142 23.41 18.85 -7.06
N GLU A 143 23.10 17.56 -6.99
CA GLU A 143 22.48 16.86 -5.86
C GLU A 143 21.05 17.32 -5.52
N GLN A 144 20.40 18.02 -6.46
CA GLN A 144 19.03 18.47 -6.41
C GLN A 144 18.29 18.01 -7.69
N LEU A 145 16.97 17.92 -7.64
CA LEU A 145 16.15 17.66 -8.81
C LEU A 145 15.24 18.84 -9.04
N SER A 146 15.45 19.52 -10.16
CA SER A 146 14.53 20.56 -10.64
C SER A 146 13.24 19.96 -11.21
N VAL A 147 12.17 20.76 -11.27
CA VAL A 147 10.93 20.40 -11.98
C VAL A 147 11.22 20.04 -13.43
N GLU A 148 12.13 20.76 -14.08
CA GLU A 148 12.62 20.49 -15.43
C GLU A 148 13.22 19.10 -15.59
N GLU A 149 14.16 18.71 -14.72
CA GLU A 149 14.81 17.40 -14.79
C GLU A 149 13.83 16.26 -14.55
N LEU A 150 12.92 16.43 -13.60
CA LEU A 150 11.85 15.47 -13.34
C LEU A 150 10.92 15.35 -14.56
N PHE A 151 10.52 16.47 -15.14
CA PHE A 151 9.64 16.52 -16.31
C PHE A 151 10.29 15.88 -17.54
N GLU A 152 11.56 16.18 -17.81
CA GLU A 152 12.29 15.54 -18.89
C GLU A 152 12.54 14.05 -18.62
N GLY A 153 12.80 13.68 -17.38
CA GLY A 153 13.01 12.29 -16.96
C GLY A 153 11.79 11.41 -17.19
N ILE A 154 10.58 11.89 -16.84
CA ILE A 154 9.34 11.14 -17.06
C ILE A 154 8.92 11.04 -18.54
N LYS A 155 9.50 11.86 -19.43
CA LYS A 155 9.27 11.80 -20.89
C LYS A 155 10.40 11.11 -21.65
N SER A 156 11.50 10.77 -20.96
CA SER A 156 12.67 10.15 -21.58
C SER A 156 12.57 8.63 -21.53
N ASP A 157 12.44 8.00 -22.70
CA ASP A 157 12.48 6.55 -22.85
C ASP A 157 13.75 5.94 -22.24
N GLU A 158 14.90 6.60 -22.40
CA GLU A 158 16.17 6.17 -21.85
C GLU A 158 16.16 6.17 -20.32
N VAL A 159 15.65 7.24 -19.70
CA VAL A 159 15.54 7.34 -18.24
C VAL A 159 14.57 6.29 -17.72
N ILE A 160 13.39 6.14 -18.33
CA ILE A 160 12.39 5.14 -17.95
C ILE A 160 12.99 3.74 -18.04
N ALA A 161 13.65 3.38 -19.13
CA ALA A 161 14.28 2.07 -19.32
C ALA A 161 15.38 1.77 -18.28
N LYS A 162 16.21 2.77 -17.92
CA LYS A 162 17.22 2.61 -16.86
C LYS A 162 16.56 2.40 -15.49
N LEU A 163 15.57 3.22 -15.15
CA LEU A 163 14.84 3.11 -13.88
C LEU A 163 14.13 1.76 -13.76
N THR A 164 13.47 1.29 -14.83
CA THR A 164 12.80 -0.01 -14.82
C THR A 164 13.76 -1.17 -14.76
N SER A 165 14.90 -1.10 -15.46
CA SER A 165 15.95 -2.11 -15.38
C SER A 165 16.47 -2.26 -13.95
N ASN A 166 16.78 -1.14 -13.30
CA ASN A 166 17.22 -1.12 -11.90
C ASN A 166 16.14 -1.64 -10.94
N PHE A 167 14.88 -1.25 -11.15
CA PHE A 167 13.77 -1.74 -10.32
C PHE A 167 13.53 -3.23 -10.53
N HIS A 168 13.61 -3.72 -11.78
CA HIS A 168 13.45 -5.13 -12.11
C HIS A 168 14.55 -6.01 -11.50
N ALA A 169 15.78 -5.51 -11.44
CA ALA A 169 16.88 -6.20 -10.76
C ALA A 169 16.59 -6.44 -9.27
N LEU A 170 15.89 -5.50 -8.62
CA LEU A 170 15.46 -5.63 -7.22
C LEU A 170 14.17 -6.45 -7.08
N PHE A 171 13.22 -6.25 -8.00
CA PHE A 171 11.92 -6.90 -8.05
C PHE A 171 11.58 -7.39 -9.46
N PRO A 172 11.85 -8.66 -9.79
CA PRO A 172 11.46 -9.24 -11.06
C PRO A 172 9.95 -9.55 -11.07
N LEU A 173 9.12 -8.50 -11.01
CA LEU A 173 7.65 -8.54 -10.95
C LEU A 173 7.02 -8.99 -12.27
N ARG A 174 7.72 -8.77 -13.38
CA ARG A 174 7.34 -9.16 -14.74
C ARG A 174 8.35 -10.16 -15.30
N SER A 175 8.08 -10.72 -16.47
CA SER A 175 9.00 -11.69 -17.07
C SER A 175 10.35 -11.05 -17.46
N SER A 176 10.33 -9.75 -17.76
CA SER A 176 11.50 -8.96 -18.16
C SER A 176 11.43 -7.51 -17.71
N SER A 177 12.55 -6.78 -17.75
CA SER A 177 12.59 -5.34 -17.52
C SER A 177 11.81 -4.56 -18.58
N SER A 178 11.74 -5.05 -19.82
CA SER A 178 10.99 -4.43 -20.91
C SER A 178 9.48 -4.52 -20.70
N GLU A 179 8.96 -5.63 -20.20
CA GLU A 179 7.54 -5.71 -19.83
C GLU A 179 7.18 -4.75 -18.68
N LEU A 180 8.07 -4.63 -17.70
CA LEU A 180 7.90 -3.65 -16.63
C LEU A 180 7.95 -2.21 -17.17
N GLU A 181 8.84 -1.93 -18.12
CA GLU A 181 8.90 -0.65 -18.84
C GLU A 181 7.59 -0.33 -19.55
N SER A 182 7.03 -1.28 -20.30
CA SER A 182 5.72 -1.11 -20.95
C SER A 182 4.63 -0.80 -19.93
N PHE A 183 4.58 -1.53 -18.81
CA PHE A 183 3.63 -1.24 -17.72
C PHE A 183 3.80 0.18 -17.16
N VAL A 184 5.03 0.63 -16.93
CA VAL A 184 5.32 2.00 -16.46
C VAL A 184 4.81 3.04 -17.44
N LYS A 185 5.11 2.87 -18.73
CA LYS A 185 4.69 3.79 -19.80
C LYS A 185 3.18 3.88 -19.90
N THR A 186 2.47 2.75 -19.95
CA THR A 186 1.00 2.73 -19.94
C THR A 186 0.42 3.37 -18.67
N THR A 187 1.09 3.23 -17.53
CA THR A 187 0.65 3.91 -16.31
C THR A 187 0.86 5.43 -16.39
N LEU A 188 2.01 5.88 -16.91
CA LEU A 188 2.28 7.30 -17.16
C LEU A 188 1.26 7.90 -18.14
N GLU A 189 0.91 7.19 -19.20
CA GLU A 189 -0.16 7.55 -20.14
C GLU A 189 -1.51 7.71 -19.42
N SER A 190 -1.86 6.75 -18.57
CA SER A 190 -3.16 6.76 -17.86
C SER A 190 -3.33 7.90 -16.85
N ILE A 191 -2.24 8.44 -16.30
CA ILE A 191 -2.28 9.56 -15.35
C ILE A 191 -2.17 10.93 -16.03
N GLY A 192 -1.94 10.97 -17.34
CA GLY A 192 -1.86 12.21 -18.10
C GLY A 192 -1.08 12.08 -19.40
N GLY A 193 -0.10 11.17 -19.50
CA GLY A 193 0.69 10.96 -20.71
C GLY A 193 1.25 12.27 -21.26
N ASP A 194 0.92 12.59 -22.51
CA ASP A 194 1.32 13.83 -23.18
C ASP A 194 0.75 15.10 -22.53
N SER A 195 -0.36 14.99 -21.80
CA SER A 195 -0.97 16.11 -21.06
C SER A 195 -0.27 16.44 -19.74
N LEU A 196 0.70 15.61 -19.31
CA LEU A 196 1.58 15.99 -18.21
C LEU A 196 2.38 17.22 -18.64
N ASN A 197 2.22 18.28 -17.84
CA ASN A 197 2.93 19.55 -17.92
C ASN A 197 3.76 19.77 -16.64
N LYS A 198 4.58 20.82 -16.63
CA LYS A 198 5.47 21.12 -15.50
C LYS A 198 4.68 21.43 -14.23
N GLU A 199 3.52 22.07 -14.35
CA GLU A 199 2.63 22.39 -13.23
C GLU A 199 2.13 21.12 -12.53
N SER A 200 1.77 20.09 -13.30
CA SER A 200 1.35 18.79 -12.77
C SER A 200 2.51 18.05 -12.09
N VAL A 201 3.73 18.18 -12.62
CA VAL A 201 4.93 17.61 -11.99
C VAL A 201 5.23 18.33 -10.68
N MET A 202 5.20 19.66 -10.68
CA MET A 202 5.40 20.49 -9.49
C MET A 202 4.40 20.15 -8.38
N ALA A 203 3.11 20.12 -8.69
CA ALA A 203 2.08 19.70 -7.73
C ALA A 203 2.29 18.26 -7.21
N GLY A 204 2.85 17.38 -8.05
CA GLY A 204 3.14 16.00 -7.68
C GLY A 204 4.41 15.81 -6.83
N ILE A 205 5.28 16.82 -6.74
CA ILE A 205 6.50 16.80 -5.93
C ILE A 205 6.47 17.74 -4.74
N GLU A 206 5.47 18.62 -4.62
CA GLU A 206 5.30 19.57 -3.51
C GLU A 206 5.41 18.90 -2.13
N TRP A 207 4.89 17.67 -2.00
CA TRP A 207 4.99 16.91 -0.74
C TRP A 207 6.41 16.39 -0.43
N LEU A 208 7.35 16.41 -1.39
CA LEU A 208 8.75 16.05 -1.21
C LEU A 208 9.65 17.27 -0.96
N ASP A 209 9.24 18.44 -1.43
CA ASP A 209 9.91 19.74 -1.25
C ASP A 209 9.58 20.27 0.15
N ASP A 210 10.39 19.88 1.14
CA ASP A 210 10.15 20.15 2.56
C ASP A 210 10.58 21.55 2.98
N ASP A 211 11.52 22.18 2.25
CA ASP A 211 11.96 23.55 2.49
C ASP A 211 11.40 24.58 1.49
N GLU A 212 10.53 24.15 0.58
CA GLU A 212 9.78 24.97 -0.37
C GLU A 212 10.69 25.79 -1.31
N ASP A 213 11.87 25.24 -1.64
CA ASP A 213 12.86 25.90 -2.49
C ASP A 213 12.65 25.65 -4.00
N GLY A 214 11.69 24.78 -4.35
CA GLY A 214 11.35 24.40 -5.72
C GLY A 214 12.21 23.27 -6.29
N PHE A 215 13.10 22.69 -5.49
CA PHE A 215 13.96 21.57 -5.85
C PHE A 215 13.75 20.41 -4.88
N ILE A 216 14.11 19.20 -5.34
CA ILE A 216 14.10 18.01 -4.47
C ILE A 216 15.54 17.57 -4.23
N SER A 217 16.05 17.85 -3.04
CA SER A 217 17.37 17.42 -2.60
C SER A 217 17.43 15.93 -2.23
N ARG A 218 18.62 15.35 -2.27
CA ARG A 218 18.86 13.98 -1.75
C ARG A 218 18.46 13.83 -0.29
N LYS A 219 18.60 14.89 0.50
CA LYS A 219 18.30 14.89 1.94
C LYS A 219 16.79 14.71 2.16
N GLU A 220 15.97 15.40 1.38
CA GLU A 220 14.52 15.29 1.46
C GLU A 220 14.04 13.91 1.02
N VAL A 221 14.53 13.40 -0.11
CA VAL A 221 14.25 12.03 -0.55
C VAL A 221 14.61 11.02 0.55
N GLY A 222 15.75 11.20 1.21
CA GLY A 222 16.17 10.38 2.34
C GLY A 222 15.25 10.51 3.56
N LYS A 223 14.80 11.71 3.92
CA LYS A 223 13.87 11.98 5.02
C LYS A 223 12.54 11.26 4.78
N TYR A 224 11.95 11.46 3.60
CA TYR A 224 10.68 10.84 3.22
C TYR A 224 10.80 9.32 3.08
N TYR A 225 11.88 8.80 2.49
CA TYR A 225 12.16 7.36 2.44
C TYR A 225 12.20 6.74 3.83
N ASN A 226 12.96 7.33 4.76
CA ASN A 226 13.09 6.79 6.11
C ASN A 226 11.75 6.83 6.86
N SER A 227 11.00 7.94 6.74
CA SER A 227 9.69 8.10 7.35
C SER A 227 8.70 7.07 6.81
N ALA A 228 8.54 6.99 5.49
CA ALA A 228 7.65 6.04 4.82
C ALA A 228 8.05 4.58 5.07
N GLY A 229 9.34 4.26 4.94
CA GLY A 229 9.87 2.92 5.14
C GLY A 229 9.65 2.44 6.57
N LYS A 230 9.92 3.29 7.57
CA LYS A 230 9.62 2.98 8.97
C LYS A 230 8.14 2.71 9.18
N LYS A 231 7.27 3.59 8.67
CA LYS A 231 5.83 3.37 8.73
C LYS A 231 5.50 2.00 8.14
N PHE A 232 5.97 1.63 6.94
CA PHE A 232 5.66 0.33 6.33
C PHE A 232 6.07 -0.86 7.19
N LEU A 233 7.24 -0.77 7.81
CA LEU A 233 7.76 -1.86 8.62
C LEU A 233 6.92 -2.05 9.88
N ASP A 234 6.50 -0.95 10.51
CA ASP A 234 5.59 -0.98 11.66
C ASP A 234 4.24 -1.61 11.27
N ILE A 235 3.73 -1.22 10.10
CA ILE A 235 2.48 -1.72 9.51
C ILE A 235 2.52 -3.21 9.24
N SER A 236 3.55 -3.62 8.51
CA SER A 236 3.79 -5.01 8.17
C SER A 236 3.85 -5.84 9.43
N LYS A 237 4.56 -5.36 10.46
CA LYS A 237 4.62 -6.03 11.76
C LYS A 237 3.23 -6.21 12.37
N THR A 238 2.40 -5.16 12.38
CA THR A 238 1.05 -5.26 12.94
C THR A 238 0.15 -6.20 12.14
N ILE A 239 0.16 -6.13 10.80
CA ILE A 239 -0.55 -7.12 9.95
C ILE A 239 -0.09 -8.53 10.28
N LYS A 240 1.21 -8.79 10.40
CA LYS A 240 1.72 -10.13 10.69
C LYS A 240 1.30 -10.64 12.07
N GLN A 241 1.10 -9.76 13.03
CA GLN A 241 0.61 -10.11 14.36
C GLN A 241 -0.89 -10.37 14.37
N MET A 242 -1.66 -9.60 13.60
CA MET A 242 -3.12 -9.58 13.66
C MET A 242 -3.79 -10.40 12.55
N GLY A 243 -3.09 -10.65 11.44
CA GLY A 243 -3.63 -11.30 10.25
C GLY A 243 -4.23 -12.68 10.52
N PRO A 244 -3.58 -13.56 11.30
CA PRO A 244 -4.19 -14.83 11.69
C PRO A 244 -5.52 -14.66 12.43
N MET A 245 -5.69 -13.57 13.17
CA MET A 245 -6.93 -13.26 13.88
C MET A 245 -7.97 -12.65 12.94
N LEU A 246 -7.58 -11.70 12.08
CA LEU A 246 -8.47 -11.10 11.07
C LEU A 246 -9.05 -12.17 10.14
N ALA A 247 -8.26 -13.17 9.76
CA ALA A 247 -8.72 -14.29 8.96
C ALA A 247 -9.77 -15.17 9.68
N LEU A 248 -9.74 -15.24 11.01
CA LEU A 248 -10.76 -15.94 11.81
C LEU A 248 -12.07 -15.14 11.88
N PHE A 249 -12.00 -13.82 11.95
CA PHE A 249 -13.18 -12.95 11.98
C PHE A 249 -13.81 -12.73 10.60
N GLY A 250 -13.00 -12.63 9.54
CA GLY A 250 -13.48 -12.43 8.17
C GLY A 250 -14.22 -13.63 7.57
N GLY A 251 -14.10 -14.82 8.17
CA GLY A 251 -14.88 -16.01 7.83
C GLY A 251 -16.21 -16.15 8.57
N MET A 252 -16.50 -15.27 9.54
CA MET A 252 -17.83 -15.16 10.12
C MET A 252 -18.63 -14.16 9.29
N ASP A 253 -19.46 -14.67 8.39
CA ASP A 253 -20.49 -13.86 7.73
C ASP A 253 -21.32 -13.13 8.78
N MET A 254 -21.07 -11.84 8.95
CA MET A 254 -21.86 -10.92 9.78
C MET A 254 -23.29 -10.74 9.23
N ASN A 255 -23.64 -11.42 8.14
CA ASN A 255 -24.98 -11.47 7.56
C ASN A 255 -25.81 -12.68 8.03
N ALA A 256 -25.26 -13.54 8.90
CA ALA A 256 -26.06 -14.54 9.61
C ALA A 256 -26.79 -13.89 10.79
N GLY A 257 -27.72 -12.98 10.50
CA GLY A 257 -28.83 -12.61 11.37
C GLY A 257 -29.78 -13.80 11.53
N GLY A 258 -29.25 -14.91 12.05
CA GLY A 258 -29.96 -16.14 12.35
C GLY A 258 -30.80 -15.95 13.61
N GLY A 259 -32.09 -16.17 13.44
CA GLY A 259 -33.04 -16.24 14.53
C GLY A 259 -32.57 -17.17 15.65
N GLY A 260 -32.50 -16.62 16.85
CA GLY A 260 -32.48 -17.36 18.10
C GLY A 260 -33.80 -17.10 18.80
N GLY A 261 -34.80 -17.96 18.53
CA GLY A 261 -36.05 -17.96 19.26
C GLY A 261 -35.81 -18.09 20.76
N ARG A 262 -36.46 -17.24 21.55
CA ARG A 262 -36.59 -17.42 22.99
C ARG A 262 -38.07 -17.41 23.35
N ALA A 263 -38.68 -18.58 23.20
CA ALA A 263 -39.86 -18.94 23.98
C ALA A 263 -39.43 -19.03 25.44
N GLY A 264 -40.08 -18.28 26.32
CA GLY A 264 -39.68 -18.24 27.73
C GLY A 264 -40.59 -17.37 28.59
N SER A 265 -41.74 -17.93 28.96
CA SER A 265 -42.38 -17.76 30.27
C SER A 265 -42.88 -16.37 30.67
N SER A 266 -44.14 -16.08 30.32
CA SER A 266 -44.99 -15.13 31.05
C SER A 266 -45.34 -15.69 32.43
N GLY A 267 -44.45 -15.47 33.40
CA GLY A 267 -44.70 -15.64 34.83
C GLY A 267 -44.79 -14.27 35.49
N GLY A 268 -45.95 -13.94 36.06
CA GLY A 268 -46.32 -12.59 36.45
C GLY A 268 -45.51 -11.96 37.60
N PHE A 269 -45.53 -10.63 37.60
CA PHE A 269 -45.36 -9.81 38.80
C PHE A 269 -46.41 -8.70 38.76
N LYS A 270 -47.37 -8.79 39.69
CA LYS A 270 -48.17 -7.65 40.13
C LYS A 270 -47.26 -6.80 41.02
N MET A 271 -47.22 -5.49 40.79
CA MET A 271 -46.94 -4.54 41.86
C MET A 271 -48.17 -3.66 42.01
N ASP A 272 -48.83 -3.82 43.15
CA ASP A 272 -49.56 -2.74 43.80
C ASP A 272 -48.52 -1.79 44.38
N LEU A 273 -48.56 -0.52 43.94
CA LEU A 273 -48.41 0.73 44.71
C LEU A 273 -48.33 1.91 43.74
#